data_AF-A0A4Q4VDW5-F1
#
_entry.id   AF-A0A4Q4VDW5-F1
#
_cell.length_a   1.000
_cell.length_b   1.000
_cell.length_c   1.000
_cell.angle_alpha   90.00
_cell.angle_beta   90.00
_cell.angle_gamma   90.00
#
_symmetry.space_group_name_H-M   'P 1'
#
loop_
_entity.id
_entity.type
_entity.pdbx_description
1 polymer ?
#
loop_
_entity_poly.entity_id
_entity_poly.type
_entity_poly.pdbx_seq_one_letter_code
_entity_poly.pdbx_strand_id
1 'polypeptide(L)'
;MAQTYWDPANLLQITDDDSPGGDVQCVGRARSAFNSRCRWTGGEHDRATARALLTQFAARRPGTVTADELRRLAQCCLCQYHGRQQGDAVSRWTRVARRAAEQHDRLVAAARSEQRLPTPEAEDVISVKLELERALATARARSAERIGALEADLREARDKLLLVEKGYVQLRALLGMTQNENGDLSQRVAEAERQRDALKEQLEKAVDEAAANRDAESTQQSITKLETAVRDLEGERASLREQLVAANDNAVARQEEVDRLSKAVEGLEHDKASLQQELTAASNELGDRQTEVDRLSKAVTDLQHGKLSLQEQLEAAIVRSKDKQSAVDRLSGDVDSLQAENEKLRIDRQAAINKLDAQQTALVSLSNERDSLRLENVKLGADRDAALNNLNSTTLERNDARDDAERLAAGLERSRTELEVERGRNAELRERTAALGRRVSTLEASVATCSLHGFGVWFGRQSRKLAKRSRSRTVEDGGGAVPA
;
A
#
# COMPACT_ATOMS: atom_id res chain seq x y z
N MET A 1 -10.05 8.14 -29.88
CA MET A 1 -9.87 7.12 -30.92
C MET A 1 -9.40 5.86 -30.24
N ALA A 2 -10.22 4.81 -30.18
CA ALA A 2 -9.81 3.54 -29.60
C ALA A 2 -8.71 2.95 -30.50
N GLN A 3 -7.48 2.81 -29.97
CA GLN A 3 -6.42 2.10 -30.67
C GLN A 3 -6.88 0.67 -30.90
N THR A 4 -7.27 0.35 -32.14
CA THR A 4 -7.56 -1.02 -32.56
C THR A 4 -6.27 -1.80 -32.50
N TYR A 5 -6.06 -2.46 -31.36
CA TYR A 5 -4.95 -3.36 -31.06
C TYR A 5 -4.64 -4.37 -32.18
N TRP A 6 -5.66 -4.71 -32.98
CA TRP A 6 -5.56 -5.61 -34.12
C TRP A 6 -6.02 -4.89 -35.39
N ASP A 7 -5.06 -4.50 -36.23
CA ASP A 7 -5.29 -4.03 -37.59
C ASP A 7 -4.52 -4.94 -38.57
N PRO A 8 -5.18 -5.93 -39.18
CA PRO A 8 -4.52 -6.88 -40.06
C PRO A 8 -3.98 -6.24 -41.34
N ALA A 9 -4.54 -5.11 -41.80
CA ALA A 9 -4.08 -4.47 -43.03
C ALA A 9 -2.67 -3.88 -42.85
N ASN A 10 -2.47 -3.20 -41.72
CA ASN A 10 -1.20 -2.60 -41.34
C ASN A 10 -0.21 -3.66 -40.82
N LEU A 11 -0.62 -4.51 -39.88
CA LEU A 11 0.26 -5.52 -39.27
C LEU A 11 0.82 -6.54 -40.27
N LEU A 12 0.04 -6.89 -41.30
CA LEU A 12 0.48 -7.79 -42.36
C LEU A 12 1.22 -7.06 -43.49
N GLN A 13 1.32 -5.73 -43.40
CA GLN A 13 1.96 -4.84 -44.38
C GLN A 13 1.36 -5.04 -45.77
N ILE A 14 0.03 -4.94 -45.88
CA ILE A 14 -0.71 -5.13 -47.13
C ILE A 14 -1.11 -3.79 -47.74
N THR A 15 -1.42 -2.80 -46.90
CA THR A 15 -1.62 -1.42 -47.31
C THR A 15 -0.30 -0.64 -47.26
N ASP A 16 -0.30 0.53 -47.89
CA ASP A 16 0.78 1.52 -47.82
C ASP A 16 0.26 2.70 -47.01
N ASP A 17 1.04 3.16 -46.03
CA ASP A 17 0.63 4.21 -45.09
C ASP A 17 0.58 5.60 -45.78
N ASP A 18 1.28 5.75 -46.91
CA ASP A 18 1.46 7.03 -47.61
C ASP A 18 0.40 7.32 -48.69
N SER A 19 -0.57 6.43 -48.91
CA SER A 19 -1.59 6.60 -49.97
C SER A 19 -2.98 6.89 -49.38
N PRO A 20 -3.66 8.00 -49.77
CA PRO A 20 -4.94 8.46 -49.19
C PRO A 20 -6.17 7.55 -49.47
N GLY A 21 -5.95 6.29 -49.84
CA GLY A 21 -6.98 5.29 -50.10
C GLY A 21 -6.63 3.86 -49.69
N GLY A 22 -5.50 3.63 -48.98
CA GLY A 22 -5.16 2.30 -48.45
C GLY A 22 -5.19 1.19 -49.53
N ASP A 23 -4.50 1.43 -50.65
CA ASP A 23 -4.52 0.48 -51.75
C ASP A 23 -3.73 -0.79 -51.42
N VAL A 24 -4.31 -1.95 -51.75
CA VAL A 24 -3.71 -3.27 -51.54
C VAL A 24 -2.55 -3.44 -52.52
N GLN A 25 -1.33 -3.46 -52.01
CA GLN A 25 -0.11 -3.63 -52.78
C GLN A 25 0.45 -5.05 -52.67
N CYS A 26 1.17 -5.46 -53.71
CA CYS A 26 1.87 -6.74 -53.72
C CYS A 26 2.82 -6.88 -52.51
N VAL A 27 2.75 -8.01 -51.82
CA VAL A 27 3.60 -8.30 -50.65
C VAL A 27 4.85 -9.11 -50.99
N GLY A 28 5.08 -9.32 -52.27
CA GLY A 28 6.28 -9.95 -52.82
C GLY A 28 7.50 -9.02 -52.69
N ARG A 29 8.67 -9.62 -52.53
CA ARG A 29 9.96 -8.91 -52.46
C ARG A 29 10.82 -9.24 -53.66
N ALA A 30 11.33 -8.21 -54.33
CA ALA A 30 12.23 -8.37 -55.46
C ALA A 30 13.67 -8.55 -54.95
N ARG A 31 14.27 -9.73 -55.15
CA ARG A 31 15.68 -9.99 -54.81
C ARG A 31 16.65 -9.09 -55.59
N SER A 32 16.27 -8.72 -56.81
CA SER A 32 17.03 -7.82 -57.69
C SER A 32 17.08 -6.37 -57.21
N ALA A 33 16.23 -5.99 -56.25
CA ALA A 33 16.14 -4.62 -55.73
C ALA A 33 16.26 -4.61 -54.20
N PHE A 34 17.29 -5.26 -53.66
CA PHE A 34 17.61 -5.28 -52.22
C PHE A 34 16.44 -5.70 -51.30
N ASN A 35 15.63 -6.67 -51.74
CA ASN A 35 14.43 -7.12 -51.00
C ASN A 35 13.37 -6.03 -50.77
N SER A 36 13.36 -4.99 -51.61
CA SER A 36 12.30 -3.98 -51.64
C SER A 36 10.95 -4.61 -51.97
N ARG A 37 9.89 -3.99 -51.45
CA ARG A 37 8.51 -4.40 -51.65
C ARG A 37 8.09 -4.10 -53.09
N CYS A 38 7.41 -5.07 -53.71
CA CYS A 38 6.86 -4.89 -55.04
C CYS A 38 5.77 -3.81 -55.01
N ARG A 39 5.93 -2.74 -55.81
CA ARG A 39 4.96 -1.64 -55.92
C ARG A 39 3.75 -1.97 -56.82
N TRP A 40 3.60 -3.22 -57.22
CA TRP A 40 2.50 -3.63 -58.10
C TRP A 40 1.18 -3.62 -57.33
N THR A 41 0.20 -2.89 -57.87
CA THR A 41 -1.19 -2.93 -57.41
C THR A 41 -1.96 -3.97 -58.24
N GLY A 42 -2.61 -4.92 -57.56
CA GLY A 42 -3.36 -5.99 -58.22
C GLY A 42 -4.62 -5.51 -58.94
N GLY A 43 -5.26 -6.41 -59.70
CA GLY A 43 -6.56 -6.14 -60.31
C GLY A 43 -7.63 -5.79 -59.28
N GLU A 44 -8.65 -5.03 -59.66
CA GLU A 44 -9.71 -4.56 -58.76
C GLU A 44 -10.43 -5.71 -58.02
N HIS A 45 -10.63 -6.84 -58.70
CA HIS A 45 -11.25 -8.04 -58.12
C HIS A 45 -10.42 -8.66 -56.97
N ASP A 46 -9.10 -8.78 -57.16
CA ASP A 46 -8.20 -9.31 -56.14
C ASP A 46 -8.09 -8.34 -54.95
N ARG A 47 -8.09 -7.03 -55.22
CA ARG A 47 -8.09 -5.99 -54.17
C ARG A 47 -9.38 -6.00 -53.36
N ALA A 48 -10.54 -6.14 -54.00
CA ALA A 48 -11.82 -6.25 -53.31
C ALA A 48 -11.88 -7.51 -52.42
N THR A 49 -11.40 -8.64 -52.92
CA THR A 49 -11.33 -9.90 -52.17
C THR A 49 -10.36 -9.80 -50.99
N ALA A 50 -9.18 -9.20 -51.19
CA ALA A 50 -8.22 -8.96 -50.12
C ALA A 50 -8.79 -8.04 -49.03
N ARG A 51 -9.48 -6.95 -49.42
CA ARG A 51 -10.16 -6.05 -48.47
C ARG A 51 -11.24 -6.78 -47.67
N ALA A 52 -12.08 -7.58 -48.31
CA ALA A 52 -13.11 -8.36 -47.64
C ALA A 52 -12.53 -9.34 -46.61
N LEU A 53 -11.43 -10.03 -46.96
CA LEU A 53 -10.73 -10.92 -46.02
C LEU A 53 -10.10 -10.14 -44.84
N LEU A 54 -9.51 -8.97 -45.10
CA LEU A 54 -8.95 -8.12 -44.05
C LEU A 54 -10.04 -7.60 -43.09
N THR A 55 -11.20 -7.20 -43.60
CA THR A 55 -12.35 -6.83 -42.77
C THR A 55 -12.83 -8.00 -41.92
N GLN A 56 -12.90 -9.21 -42.48
CA GLN A 56 -13.25 -10.42 -41.72
C GLN A 56 -12.23 -10.73 -40.64
N PHE A 57 -10.94 -10.55 -40.91
CA PHE A 57 -9.88 -10.75 -39.92
C PHE A 57 -9.94 -9.71 -38.82
N ALA A 58 -10.21 -8.45 -39.14
CA ALA A 58 -10.31 -7.36 -38.17
C ALA A 58 -11.48 -7.57 -37.18
N ALA A 59 -12.57 -8.20 -37.63
CA ALA A 59 -13.71 -8.57 -36.79
C ALA A 59 -13.46 -9.78 -35.87
N ARG A 60 -12.35 -10.50 -36.06
CA ARG A 60 -12.03 -11.75 -35.35
C ARG A 60 -10.78 -11.61 -34.48
N ARG A 61 -10.61 -12.52 -33.53
CA ARG A 61 -9.38 -12.58 -32.71
C ARG A 61 -8.19 -13.01 -33.57
N PRO A 62 -6.98 -12.44 -33.37
CA PRO A 62 -5.81 -12.77 -34.17
C PRO A 62 -5.49 -14.27 -34.19
N GLY A 63 -5.69 -14.96 -33.06
CA GLY A 63 -5.43 -16.40 -32.93
C GLY A 63 -6.42 -17.31 -33.65
N THR A 64 -7.53 -16.77 -34.16
CA THR A 64 -8.52 -17.55 -34.93
C THR A 64 -8.26 -17.53 -36.43
N VAL A 65 -7.30 -16.72 -36.90
CA VAL A 65 -6.92 -16.65 -38.31
C VAL A 65 -6.04 -17.85 -38.65
N THR A 66 -6.54 -18.69 -39.55
CA THR A 66 -5.88 -19.93 -39.96
C THR A 66 -4.84 -19.71 -41.05
N ALA A 67 -3.89 -20.65 -41.18
CA ALA A 67 -2.88 -20.59 -42.24
C ALA A 67 -3.48 -20.69 -43.65
N ASP A 68 -4.63 -21.36 -43.79
CA ASP A 68 -5.34 -21.49 -45.06
C ASP A 68 -6.02 -20.17 -45.48
N GLU A 69 -6.59 -19.44 -44.51
CA GLU A 69 -7.13 -18.10 -44.75
C GLU A 69 -6.04 -17.10 -45.13
N LEU A 70 -4.87 -17.17 -44.48
CA LEU A 70 -3.68 -16.39 -44.87
C LEU A 70 -3.16 -16.80 -46.26
N ARG A 71 -3.28 -18.07 -46.63
CA ARG A 71 -2.89 -18.57 -47.95
C ARG A 71 -3.76 -18.01 -49.06
N ARG A 72 -5.07 -17.88 -48.81
CA ARG A 72 -6.03 -17.20 -49.71
C ARG A 72 -5.74 -15.72 -49.83
N LEU A 73 -5.48 -15.04 -48.71
CA LEU A 73 -5.09 -13.63 -48.72
C LEU A 73 -3.79 -13.41 -49.51
N ALA A 74 -2.81 -14.31 -49.37
CA ALA A 74 -1.53 -14.21 -50.08
C ALA A 74 -1.70 -14.36 -51.59
N GLN A 75 -2.67 -15.16 -52.06
CA GLN A 75 -2.98 -15.28 -53.49
C GLN A 75 -3.49 -13.97 -54.08
N CYS A 76 -4.37 -13.27 -53.35
CA CYS A 76 -4.90 -11.98 -53.79
C CYS A 76 -3.86 -10.85 -53.69
N CYS A 77 -2.86 -10.99 -52.82
CA CYS A 77 -1.85 -9.96 -52.54
C CYS A 77 -0.49 -10.22 -53.23
N LEU A 78 -0.37 -11.21 -54.12
CA LEU A 78 0.87 -11.50 -54.86
C LEU A 78 0.63 -11.35 -56.36
N CYS A 79 1.48 -10.58 -57.03
CA CYS A 79 1.42 -10.49 -58.49
C CYS A 79 1.97 -11.78 -59.14
N GLN A 80 1.71 -11.94 -60.45
CA GLN A 80 2.12 -13.10 -61.24
C GLN A 80 3.62 -13.46 -61.12
N TYR A 81 4.49 -12.46 -60.90
CA TYR A 81 5.93 -12.67 -60.75
C TYR A 81 6.35 -13.12 -59.35
N HIS A 82 5.50 -12.94 -58.34
CA HIS A 82 5.78 -13.25 -56.93
C HIS A 82 4.92 -14.39 -56.37
N GLY A 83 4.12 -15.08 -57.19
CA GLY A 83 3.29 -16.21 -56.74
C GLY A 83 4.08 -17.31 -56.02
N ARG A 84 5.36 -17.53 -56.37
CA ARG A 84 6.24 -18.50 -55.68
C ARG A 84 6.58 -18.12 -54.24
N GLN A 85 6.37 -16.86 -53.83
CA GLN A 85 6.63 -16.37 -52.47
C GLN A 85 5.42 -16.52 -51.54
N GLN A 86 4.35 -17.18 -52.00
CA GLN A 86 3.14 -17.41 -51.20
C GLN A 86 3.46 -18.11 -49.87
N GLY A 87 4.29 -19.16 -49.88
CA GLY A 87 4.68 -19.89 -48.67
C GLY A 87 5.44 -19.00 -47.66
N ASP A 88 6.32 -18.14 -48.15
CA ASP A 88 7.09 -17.21 -47.33
C ASP A 88 6.20 -16.10 -46.73
N ALA A 89 5.26 -15.58 -47.52
CA ALA A 89 4.28 -14.60 -47.07
C ALA A 89 3.38 -15.17 -45.98
N VAL A 90 2.82 -16.36 -46.20
CA VAL A 90 1.99 -17.06 -45.21
C VAL A 90 2.79 -17.34 -43.94
N SER A 91 4.01 -17.88 -44.05
CA SER A 91 4.86 -18.17 -42.89
C SER A 91 5.17 -16.91 -42.06
N ARG A 92 5.43 -15.78 -42.73
CA ARG A 92 5.63 -14.50 -42.06
C ARG A 92 4.36 -14.02 -41.36
N TRP A 93 3.23 -14.06 -42.05
CA TRP A 93 1.94 -13.62 -41.52
C TRP A 93 1.44 -14.49 -40.37
N THR A 94 1.64 -15.79 -40.42
CA THR A 94 1.32 -16.69 -39.30
C THR A 94 2.10 -16.31 -38.05
N ARG A 95 3.38 -15.93 -38.17
CA ARG A 95 4.16 -15.42 -37.03
C ARG A 95 3.62 -14.10 -36.49
N VAL A 96 3.19 -13.19 -37.37
CA VAL A 96 2.60 -11.90 -36.97
C VAL A 96 1.26 -12.12 -36.26
N ALA A 97 0.36 -12.93 -36.83
CA ALA A 97 -0.92 -13.27 -36.24
C ALA A 97 -0.75 -13.96 -34.87
N ARG A 98 0.24 -14.86 -34.72
CA ARG A 98 0.57 -15.49 -33.43
C ARG A 98 1.06 -14.47 -32.40
N ARG A 99 1.97 -13.56 -32.76
CA ARG A 99 2.42 -12.50 -31.84
C ARG A 99 1.27 -11.58 -31.43
N ALA A 100 0.40 -11.24 -32.37
CA ALA A 100 -0.81 -10.47 -32.08
C ALA A 100 -1.81 -11.27 -31.21
N ALA A 101 -1.85 -12.60 -31.30
CA ALA A 101 -2.64 -13.42 -30.39
C ALA A 101 -2.03 -13.41 -28.98
N GLU A 102 -0.72 -13.63 -28.85
CA GLU A 102 -0.02 -13.61 -27.56
C GLU A 102 -0.16 -12.26 -26.85
N GLN A 103 -0.03 -11.15 -27.59
CA GLN A 103 -0.19 -9.82 -27.00
C GLN A 103 -1.67 -9.50 -26.72
N HIS A 104 -2.64 -10.08 -27.45
CA HIS A 104 -4.07 -9.97 -27.12
C HIS A 104 -4.34 -10.67 -25.80
N ASP A 105 -3.84 -11.89 -25.65
CA ASP A 105 -4.01 -12.70 -24.45
C ASP A 105 -3.34 -12.03 -23.24
N ARG A 106 -2.18 -11.40 -23.42
CA ARG A 106 -1.54 -10.57 -22.37
C ARG A 106 -2.38 -9.37 -21.98
N LEU A 107 -2.94 -8.64 -22.94
CA LEU A 107 -3.82 -7.49 -22.65
C LEU A 107 -5.11 -7.93 -21.95
N VAL A 108 -5.70 -9.04 -22.38
CA VAL A 108 -6.89 -9.62 -21.73
C VAL A 108 -6.56 -10.12 -20.33
N ALA A 109 -5.39 -10.74 -20.12
CA ALA A 109 -4.94 -11.18 -18.80
C ALA A 109 -4.64 -9.99 -17.86
N ALA A 110 -4.00 -8.93 -18.38
CA ALA A 110 -3.75 -7.70 -17.64
C ALA A 110 -5.07 -7.02 -17.21
N ALA A 111 -6.01 -6.88 -18.15
CA ALA A 111 -7.34 -6.34 -17.86
C ALA A 111 -8.12 -7.18 -16.83
N ARG A 112 -7.96 -8.51 -16.85
CA ARG A 112 -8.53 -9.42 -15.84
C ARG A 112 -7.85 -9.31 -14.48
N SER A 113 -6.54 -9.04 -14.43
CA SER A 113 -5.82 -8.82 -13.17
C SER A 113 -6.11 -7.46 -12.53
N GLU A 114 -6.47 -6.45 -13.33
CA GLU A 114 -6.99 -5.16 -12.87
C GLU A 114 -8.46 -5.26 -12.41
N GLN A 115 -9.22 -6.25 -12.89
CA GLN A 115 -10.55 -6.63 -12.37
C GLN A 115 -10.47 -7.48 -11.10
N ARG A 116 -9.74 -7.02 -10.07
CA ARG A 116 -9.99 -7.49 -8.69
C ARG A 116 -11.34 -6.93 -8.24
N LEU A 117 -12.28 -7.85 -8.00
CA LEU A 117 -13.60 -7.73 -7.36
C LEU A 117 -14.12 -6.29 -7.16
N PRO A 118 -15.18 -5.88 -7.89
CA PRO A 118 -15.80 -4.59 -7.67
C PRO A 118 -16.39 -4.58 -6.25
N THR A 119 -16.06 -3.56 -5.47
CA THR A 119 -16.90 -3.13 -4.36
C THR A 119 -18.28 -2.77 -4.93
N PRO A 120 -19.38 -2.89 -4.17
CA PRO A 120 -20.74 -2.58 -4.66
C PRO A 120 -20.86 -1.17 -5.28
N GLU A 121 -20.00 -0.24 -4.87
CA GLU A 121 -19.89 1.11 -5.44
C GLU A 121 -19.38 1.13 -6.89
N ALA A 122 -18.59 0.14 -7.32
CA ALA A 122 -18.08 0.03 -8.68
C ALA A 122 -19.10 -0.59 -9.66
N GLU A 123 -20.05 -1.41 -9.18
CA GLU A 123 -21.17 -1.91 -9.99
C GLU A 123 -22.16 -0.79 -10.35
N ASP A 124 -22.38 0.15 -9.44
CA ASP A 124 -23.19 1.35 -9.69
C ASP A 124 -22.53 2.25 -10.74
N VAL A 125 -21.20 2.47 -10.65
CA VAL A 125 -20.47 3.29 -11.63
C VAL A 125 -20.46 2.66 -13.03
N ILE A 126 -20.32 1.33 -13.12
CA ILE A 126 -20.37 0.62 -14.40
C ILE A 126 -21.78 0.68 -14.99
N SER A 127 -22.82 0.56 -14.16
CA SER A 127 -24.22 0.65 -14.60
C SER A 127 -24.56 2.05 -15.12
N VAL A 128 -24.18 3.09 -14.38
CA VAL A 128 -24.35 4.49 -14.82
C VAL A 128 -23.58 4.78 -16.10
N LYS A 129 -22.36 4.25 -16.25
CA LYS A 129 -21.57 4.41 -17.48
C LYS A 129 -22.23 3.72 -18.68
N LEU A 130 -22.75 2.51 -18.51
CA LEU A 130 -23.49 1.79 -19.56
C LEU A 130 -24.78 2.50 -19.94
N GLU A 131 -25.49 3.08 -18.98
CA GLU A 131 -26.67 3.91 -19.25
C GLU A 131 -26.33 5.18 -20.01
N LEU A 132 -25.24 5.86 -19.63
CA LEU A 132 -24.75 7.05 -20.32
C LEU A 132 -24.34 6.72 -21.75
N GLU A 133 -23.62 5.62 -21.98
CA GLU A 133 -23.21 5.18 -23.32
C GLU A 133 -24.42 4.82 -24.19
N ARG A 134 -25.44 4.16 -23.63
CA ARG A 134 -26.71 3.91 -24.33
C ARG A 134 -27.42 5.21 -24.69
N ALA A 135 -27.55 6.14 -23.74
CA ALA A 135 -28.17 7.44 -23.98
C ALA A 135 -27.45 8.23 -25.07
N LEU A 136 -26.11 8.19 -25.08
CA LEU A 136 -25.27 8.86 -26.06
C LEU A 136 -25.38 8.19 -27.44
N ALA A 137 -25.47 6.86 -27.50
CA ALA A 137 -25.76 6.13 -28.74
C ALA A 137 -27.15 6.49 -29.31
N THR A 138 -28.18 6.56 -28.46
CA THR A 138 -29.53 6.97 -28.88
C THR A 138 -29.58 8.44 -29.32
N ALA A 139 -28.81 9.32 -28.68
CA ALA A 139 -28.70 10.72 -29.10
C ALA A 139 -28.00 10.85 -30.46
N ARG A 140 -26.93 10.07 -30.70
CA ARG A 140 -26.25 10.01 -32.00
C ARG A 140 -27.14 9.46 -33.10
N ALA A 141 -27.92 8.42 -32.83
CA ALA A 141 -28.89 7.87 -33.79
C ALA A 141 -29.94 8.92 -34.18
N ARG A 142 -30.54 9.60 -33.20
CA ARG A 142 -31.51 10.69 -33.45
C ARG A 142 -30.90 11.86 -34.23
N SER A 143 -29.65 12.21 -33.94
CA SER A 143 -28.94 13.25 -34.69
C SER A 143 -28.70 12.83 -36.14
N ALA A 144 -28.25 11.59 -36.38
CA ALA A 144 -28.04 11.06 -37.71
C ALA A 144 -29.34 10.98 -38.54
N GLU A 145 -30.45 10.59 -37.92
CA GLU A 145 -31.78 10.62 -38.56
C GLU A 145 -32.20 12.04 -38.95
N ARG A 146 -32.01 13.02 -38.05
CA ARG A 146 -32.33 14.42 -38.34
C ARG A 146 -31.47 15.01 -39.46
N ILE A 147 -30.17 14.67 -39.48
CA ILE A 147 -29.26 15.07 -40.57
C ILE A 147 -29.72 14.44 -41.88
N GLY A 148 -30.04 13.15 -41.89
CA GLY A 148 -30.53 12.46 -43.08
C GLY A 148 -31.84 13.04 -43.63
N ALA A 149 -32.77 13.46 -42.75
CA ALA A 149 -34.00 14.14 -43.14
C ALA A 149 -33.71 15.51 -43.78
N LEU A 150 -32.86 16.33 -43.14
CA LEU A 150 -32.46 17.64 -43.68
C LEU A 150 -31.73 17.52 -45.02
N GLU A 151 -30.89 16.50 -45.20
CA GLU A 151 -30.22 16.23 -46.48
C GLU A 151 -31.20 15.79 -47.57
N ALA A 152 -32.29 15.10 -47.22
CA ALA A 152 -33.35 14.74 -48.14
C ALA A 152 -34.15 15.98 -48.57
N ASP A 153 -34.56 16.82 -47.61
CA ASP A 153 -35.29 18.06 -47.86
C ASP A 153 -34.46 19.02 -48.73
N LEU A 154 -33.15 19.11 -48.48
CA LEU A 154 -32.24 19.96 -49.25
C LEU A 154 -32.05 19.45 -50.68
N ARG A 155 -32.05 18.13 -50.89
CA ARG A 155 -32.08 17.55 -52.25
C ARG A 155 -33.39 17.87 -52.96
N GLU A 156 -34.52 17.70 -52.31
CA GLU A 156 -35.83 18.01 -52.89
C GLU A 156 -35.96 19.50 -53.25
N ALA A 157 -35.49 20.40 -52.37
CA ALA A 157 -35.48 21.83 -52.64
C ALA A 157 -34.62 22.20 -53.86
N ARG A 158 -33.46 21.55 -54.02
CA ARG A 158 -32.60 21.73 -55.21
C ARG A 158 -33.27 21.28 -56.50
N ASP A 159 -33.95 20.13 -56.47
CA ASP A 159 -34.67 19.60 -57.64
C ASP A 159 -35.84 20.51 -58.04
N LYS A 160 -36.58 21.03 -57.05
CA LYS A 160 -37.63 22.04 -57.29
C LYS A 160 -37.07 23.33 -57.90
N LEU A 161 -35.93 23.80 -57.40
CA LEU A 161 -35.29 25.02 -57.91
C LEU A 161 -34.84 24.84 -59.37
N LEU A 162 -34.26 23.68 -59.71
CA LEU A 162 -33.92 23.33 -61.10
C LEU A 162 -35.15 23.27 -62.02
N LEU A 163 -36.29 22.77 -61.53
CA LEU A 163 -37.53 22.78 -62.30
C LEU A 163 -38.05 24.20 -62.55
N VAL A 164 -38.01 25.06 -61.53
CA VAL A 164 -38.41 26.47 -61.65
C VAL A 164 -37.48 27.21 -62.62
N GLU A 165 -36.16 27.02 -62.53
CA GLU A 165 -35.20 27.61 -63.46
C GLU A 165 -35.47 27.20 -64.91
N LYS A 166 -35.76 25.91 -65.16
CA LYS A 166 -36.16 25.44 -66.51
C LYS A 166 -37.45 26.10 -66.98
N GLY A 167 -38.46 26.20 -66.12
CA GLY A 167 -39.72 26.87 -66.42
C GLY A 167 -39.52 28.35 -66.76
N TYR A 168 -38.68 29.05 -65.99
CA TYR A 168 -38.34 30.46 -66.23
C TYR A 168 -37.64 30.67 -67.58
N VAL A 169 -36.68 29.81 -67.93
CA VAL A 169 -35.99 29.88 -69.24
C VAL A 169 -36.98 29.67 -70.40
N GLN A 170 -37.91 28.72 -70.26
CA GLN A 170 -38.95 28.47 -71.26
C GLN A 170 -39.92 29.66 -71.40
N LEU A 171 -40.37 30.23 -70.29
CA LEU A 171 -41.23 31.42 -70.27
C LEU A 171 -40.53 32.62 -70.92
N ARG A 172 -39.23 32.81 -70.66
CA ARG A 172 -38.44 33.89 -71.26
C ARG A 172 -38.30 33.72 -72.78
N ALA A 173 -38.10 32.49 -73.26
CA ALA A 173 -38.04 32.20 -74.69
C ALA A 173 -39.40 32.46 -75.37
N LEU A 174 -40.51 32.02 -74.75
CA LEU A 174 -41.87 32.29 -75.22
C LEU A 174 -42.18 33.79 -75.25
N LEU A 175 -41.76 34.55 -74.21
CA LEU A 175 -41.93 36.00 -74.18
C LEU A 175 -41.21 36.65 -75.37
N GLY A 176 -39.96 36.26 -75.64
CA GLY A 176 -39.18 36.77 -76.78
C GLY A 176 -39.82 36.48 -78.14
N MET A 177 -40.36 35.27 -78.34
CA MET A 177 -41.11 34.93 -79.57
C MET A 177 -42.36 35.81 -79.71
N THR A 178 -43.16 35.95 -78.65
CA THR A 178 -44.38 36.78 -78.70
C THR A 178 -44.09 38.27 -78.90
N GLN A 179 -42.96 38.78 -78.39
CA GLN A 179 -42.55 40.17 -78.63
C GLN A 179 -42.16 40.40 -80.09
N ASN A 180 -41.46 39.45 -80.70
CA ASN A 180 -41.10 39.52 -82.12
C ASN A 180 -42.34 39.44 -83.01
N GLU A 181 -43.25 38.51 -82.74
CA GLU A 181 -44.52 38.38 -83.47
C GLU A 181 -45.37 39.64 -83.36
N ASN A 182 -45.46 40.26 -82.18
CA ASN A 182 -46.15 41.53 -82.01
C ASN A 182 -45.47 42.68 -82.77
N GLY A 183 -44.14 42.68 -82.87
CA GLY A 183 -43.39 43.64 -83.69
C GLY A 183 -43.72 43.52 -85.17
N ASP A 184 -43.69 42.28 -85.69
CA ASP A 184 -44.01 41.97 -87.09
C ASP A 184 -45.47 42.31 -87.42
N LEU A 185 -46.41 41.96 -86.54
CA LEU A 185 -47.83 42.30 -86.71
C LEU A 185 -48.05 43.82 -86.68
N SER A 186 -47.39 44.55 -85.78
CA SER A 186 -47.49 46.01 -85.71
C SER A 186 -46.96 46.66 -86.99
N GLN A 187 -45.87 46.13 -87.55
CA GLN A 187 -45.31 46.62 -88.81
C GLN A 187 -46.24 46.35 -90.00
N ARG A 188 -46.88 45.17 -90.03
CA ARG A 188 -47.88 44.81 -91.06
C ARG A 188 -49.14 45.67 -90.98
N VAL A 189 -49.61 45.97 -89.77
CA VAL A 189 -50.76 46.88 -89.58
C VAL A 189 -50.41 48.29 -90.08
N ALA A 190 -49.23 48.82 -89.73
CA ALA A 190 -48.80 50.12 -90.22
C ALA A 190 -48.67 50.19 -91.75
N GLU A 191 -48.23 49.09 -92.38
CA GLU A 191 -48.14 49.02 -93.84
C GLU A 191 -49.52 48.95 -94.51
N ALA A 192 -50.45 48.17 -93.95
CA ALA A 192 -51.82 48.09 -94.43
C ALA A 192 -52.56 49.43 -94.29
N GLU A 193 -52.30 50.19 -93.23
CA GLU A 193 -52.86 51.55 -93.05
C GLU A 193 -52.34 52.53 -94.10
N ARG A 194 -51.04 52.50 -94.42
CA ARG A 194 -50.47 53.31 -95.51
C ARG A 194 -51.09 52.95 -96.86
N GLN A 195 -51.28 51.67 -97.14
CA GLN A 195 -51.90 51.20 -98.38
C GLN A 195 -53.36 51.63 -98.49
N ARG A 196 -54.12 51.55 -97.38
CA ARG A 196 -55.50 52.04 -97.32
C ARG A 196 -55.56 53.53 -97.61
N ASP A 197 -54.70 54.34 -97.00
CA ASP A 197 -54.72 55.79 -97.17
C ASP A 197 -54.34 56.18 -98.60
N ALA A 198 -53.37 55.49 -99.21
CA ALA A 198 -53.02 55.67 -100.61
C ALA A 198 -54.15 55.28 -101.58
N LEU A 199 -54.85 54.16 -101.31
CA LEU A 199 -56.00 53.74 -102.11
C LEU A 199 -57.19 54.68 -101.93
N LYS A 200 -57.39 55.23 -100.74
CA LYS A 200 -58.44 56.22 -100.46
C LYS A 200 -58.18 57.52 -101.20
N GLU A 201 -56.93 57.98 -101.26
CA GLU A 201 -56.53 59.15 -102.05
C GLU A 201 -56.68 58.90 -103.56
N GLN A 202 -56.39 57.69 -104.04
CA GLN A 202 -56.63 57.29 -105.43
C GLN A 202 -58.12 57.21 -105.77
N LEU A 203 -58.96 56.74 -104.83
CA LEU A 203 -60.40 56.70 -104.97
C LEU A 203 -60.98 58.12 -105.05
N GLU A 204 -60.52 59.02 -104.20
CA GLU A 204 -60.95 60.42 -104.18
C GLU A 204 -60.58 61.13 -105.48
N LYS A 205 -59.35 60.92 -105.99
CA LYS A 205 -58.95 61.40 -107.33
C LYS A 205 -59.77 60.78 -108.47
N ALA A 206 -60.05 59.47 -108.42
CA ALA A 206 -60.84 58.80 -109.45
C ALA A 206 -62.32 59.23 -109.43
N VAL A 207 -62.87 59.56 -108.25
CA VAL A 207 -64.22 60.11 -108.10
C VAL A 207 -64.30 61.54 -108.64
N ASP A 208 -63.28 62.36 -108.38
CA ASP A 208 -63.17 63.72 -108.95
C ASP A 208 -62.99 63.70 -110.48
N GLU A 209 -62.26 62.72 -111.03
CA GLU A 209 -62.12 62.51 -112.48
C GLU A 209 -63.39 61.91 -113.12
N ALA A 210 -64.13 61.06 -112.42
CA ALA A 210 -65.40 60.48 -112.88
C ALA A 210 -66.54 61.51 -112.95
N ALA A 211 -66.46 62.62 -112.22
CA ALA A 211 -67.40 63.74 -112.33
C ALA A 211 -67.30 64.47 -113.69
N ALA A 212 -66.24 64.25 -114.49
CA ALA A 212 -65.96 65.01 -115.71
C ALA A 212 -66.15 64.24 -117.05
N ASN A 213 -66.42 62.93 -117.08
CA ASN A 213 -66.54 62.19 -118.36
C ASN A 213 -67.59 61.05 -118.34
N ARG A 214 -68.39 60.97 -119.40
CA ARG A 214 -69.45 59.94 -119.58
C ARG A 214 -68.88 58.66 -120.19
N ASP A 215 -68.55 57.67 -119.36
CA ASP A 215 -68.45 56.24 -119.72
C ASP A 215 -68.81 55.36 -118.50
N ALA A 216 -70.12 55.11 -118.32
CA ALA A 216 -70.71 54.50 -117.12
C ALA A 216 -70.36 53.02 -116.86
N GLU A 217 -69.81 52.31 -117.85
CA GLU A 217 -69.51 50.88 -117.74
C GLU A 217 -68.11 50.61 -117.15
N SER A 218 -67.15 51.50 -117.42
CA SER A 218 -65.81 51.47 -116.83
C SER A 218 -65.84 51.86 -115.34
N THR A 219 -66.70 52.82 -114.98
CA THR A 219 -66.92 53.24 -113.60
C THR A 219 -67.65 52.18 -112.78
N GLN A 220 -68.60 51.45 -113.35
CA GLN A 220 -69.24 50.32 -112.67
C GLN A 220 -68.25 49.17 -112.41
N GLN A 221 -67.30 48.93 -113.32
CA GLN A 221 -66.24 47.94 -113.11
C GLN A 221 -65.23 48.36 -112.04
N SER A 222 -64.91 49.65 -111.89
CA SER A 222 -64.07 50.11 -110.80
C SER A 222 -64.80 50.05 -109.46
N ILE A 223 -66.08 50.43 -109.42
CA ILE A 223 -66.93 50.33 -108.23
C ILE A 223 -67.01 48.89 -107.74
N THR A 224 -67.30 47.92 -108.62
CA THR A 224 -67.37 46.50 -108.22
C THR A 224 -66.03 45.96 -107.71
N LYS A 225 -64.91 46.37 -108.31
CA LYS A 225 -63.56 46.01 -107.82
C LYS A 225 -63.27 46.60 -106.44
N LEU A 226 -63.69 47.84 -106.20
CA LEU A 226 -63.54 48.51 -104.91
C LEU A 226 -64.46 47.89 -103.85
N GLU A 227 -65.68 47.52 -104.21
CA GLU A 227 -66.61 46.80 -103.32
C GLU A 227 -66.06 45.44 -102.88
N THR A 228 -65.40 44.70 -103.79
CA THR A 228 -64.70 43.46 -103.41
C THR A 228 -63.52 43.74 -102.48
N ALA A 229 -62.71 44.77 -102.76
CA ALA A 229 -61.58 45.14 -101.91
C ALA A 229 -62.00 45.60 -100.51
N VAL A 230 -63.11 46.34 -100.40
CA VAL A 230 -63.69 46.74 -99.11
C VAL A 230 -64.12 45.51 -98.31
N ARG A 231 -64.76 44.54 -98.97
CA ARG A 231 -65.21 43.30 -98.32
C ARG A 231 -64.05 42.45 -97.81
N ASP A 232 -62.96 42.38 -98.58
CA ASP A 232 -61.73 41.67 -98.18
C ASP A 232 -61.06 42.36 -96.98
N LEU A 233 -60.94 43.69 -97.01
CA LEU A 233 -60.41 44.48 -95.89
C LEU A 233 -61.28 44.39 -94.63
N GLU A 234 -62.60 44.29 -94.77
CA GLU A 234 -63.50 44.04 -93.65
C GLU A 234 -63.27 42.65 -93.03
N GLY A 235 -63.00 41.64 -93.86
CA GLY A 235 -62.58 40.30 -93.42
C GLY A 235 -61.25 40.31 -92.67
N GLU A 236 -60.24 41.02 -93.20
CA GLU A 236 -58.96 41.21 -92.52
C GLU A 236 -59.12 41.96 -91.19
N ARG A 237 -59.94 43.00 -91.15
CA ARG A 237 -60.22 43.75 -89.91
C ARG A 237 -60.90 42.86 -88.86
N ALA A 238 -61.79 41.96 -89.28
CA ALA A 238 -62.41 40.99 -88.37
C ALA A 238 -61.36 40.01 -87.80
N SER A 239 -60.49 39.47 -88.65
CA SER A 239 -59.39 38.58 -88.25
C SER A 239 -58.41 39.27 -87.29
N LEU A 240 -58.02 40.52 -87.58
CA LEU A 240 -57.13 41.29 -86.71
C LEU A 240 -57.77 41.61 -85.36
N ARG A 241 -59.08 41.91 -85.32
CA ARG A 241 -59.79 42.09 -84.05
C ARG A 241 -59.81 40.82 -83.22
N GLU A 242 -60.03 39.68 -83.85
CA GLU A 242 -60.01 38.39 -83.16
C GLU A 242 -58.61 38.08 -82.61
N GLN A 243 -57.55 38.34 -83.38
CA GLN A 243 -56.16 38.24 -82.90
C GLN A 243 -55.86 39.21 -81.75
N LEU A 244 -56.39 40.43 -81.80
CA LEU A 244 -56.18 41.43 -80.75
C LEU A 244 -56.88 41.04 -79.45
N VAL A 245 -58.09 40.46 -79.53
CA VAL A 245 -58.78 39.89 -78.36
C VAL A 245 -57.97 38.72 -77.79
N ALA A 246 -57.52 37.79 -78.62
CA ALA A 246 -56.70 36.66 -78.16
C ALA A 246 -55.37 37.10 -77.53
N ALA A 247 -54.72 38.14 -78.09
CA ALA A 247 -53.51 38.72 -77.50
C ALA A 247 -53.79 39.39 -76.15
N ASN A 248 -54.93 40.07 -76.02
CA ASN A 248 -55.35 40.70 -74.76
C ASN A 248 -55.64 39.66 -73.68
N ASP A 249 -56.34 38.57 -74.02
CA ASP A 249 -56.61 37.46 -73.08
C ASP A 249 -55.31 36.80 -72.62
N ASN A 250 -54.35 36.59 -73.53
CA ASN A 250 -53.02 36.10 -73.19
C ASN A 250 -52.24 37.07 -72.29
N ALA A 251 -52.36 38.38 -72.50
CA ALA A 251 -51.73 39.39 -71.66
C ALA A 251 -52.32 39.38 -70.24
N VAL A 252 -53.64 39.24 -70.11
CA VAL A 252 -54.32 39.09 -68.82
C VAL A 252 -53.86 37.82 -68.10
N ALA A 253 -53.83 36.67 -68.79
CA ALA A 253 -53.35 35.41 -68.21
C ALA A 253 -51.90 35.48 -67.72
N ARG A 254 -51.01 36.17 -68.46
CA ARG A 254 -49.63 36.41 -68.03
C ARG A 254 -49.55 37.35 -66.84
N GLN A 255 -50.40 38.38 -66.76
CA GLN A 255 -50.45 39.27 -65.61
C GLN A 255 -50.88 38.52 -64.34
N GLU A 256 -51.89 37.66 -64.43
CA GLU A 256 -52.30 36.82 -63.30
C GLU A 256 -51.17 35.90 -62.82
N GLU A 257 -50.37 35.37 -63.75
CA GLU A 257 -49.21 34.54 -63.40
C GLU A 257 -48.09 35.35 -62.75
N VAL A 258 -47.83 36.57 -63.22
CA VAL A 258 -46.90 37.50 -62.56
C VAL A 258 -47.37 37.78 -61.14
N ASP A 259 -48.66 38.04 -60.93
CA ASP A 259 -49.22 38.30 -59.60
C ASP A 259 -49.11 37.07 -58.67
N ARG A 260 -49.30 35.85 -59.19
CA ARG A 260 -49.05 34.62 -58.43
C ARG A 260 -47.59 34.46 -58.05
N LEU A 261 -46.67 34.66 -59.00
CA LEU A 261 -45.24 34.53 -58.77
C LEU A 261 -44.73 35.59 -57.79
N SER A 262 -45.22 36.84 -57.86
CA SER A 262 -44.90 37.88 -56.88
C SER A 262 -45.30 37.48 -55.47
N LYS A 263 -46.51 36.95 -55.26
CA LYS A 263 -46.93 36.45 -53.94
C LYS A 263 -46.08 35.28 -53.45
N ALA A 264 -45.67 34.37 -54.36
CA ALA A 264 -44.79 33.27 -54.01
C ALA A 264 -43.40 33.75 -53.59
N VAL A 265 -42.85 34.77 -54.27
CA VAL A 265 -41.57 35.38 -53.92
C VAL A 265 -41.64 36.06 -52.55
N GLU A 266 -42.70 36.82 -52.27
CA GLU A 266 -42.91 37.44 -50.96
C GLU A 266 -42.96 36.38 -49.83
N GLY A 267 -43.63 35.26 -50.07
CA GLY A 267 -43.67 34.13 -49.12
C GLY A 267 -42.28 33.53 -48.87
N LEU A 268 -41.51 33.29 -49.92
CA LEU A 268 -40.15 32.76 -49.80
C LEU A 268 -39.18 33.75 -49.10
N GLU A 269 -39.36 35.05 -49.30
CA GLU A 269 -38.59 36.07 -48.59
C GLU A 269 -38.91 36.08 -47.10
N HIS A 270 -40.18 35.88 -46.73
CA HIS A 270 -40.58 35.72 -45.34
C HIS A 270 -39.97 34.47 -44.71
N ASP A 271 -40.06 33.31 -45.39
CA ASP A 271 -39.46 32.05 -44.91
C ASP A 271 -37.94 32.18 -44.74
N LYS A 272 -37.27 32.84 -45.69
CA LYS A 272 -35.83 33.12 -45.61
C LYS A 272 -35.50 33.96 -44.37
N ALA A 273 -36.28 35.01 -44.08
CA ALA A 273 -36.08 35.83 -42.90
C ALA A 273 -36.30 35.03 -41.60
N SER A 274 -37.33 34.18 -41.55
CA SER A 274 -37.60 33.29 -40.41
C SER A 274 -36.44 32.31 -40.18
N LEU A 275 -35.97 31.64 -41.23
CA LEU A 275 -34.84 30.70 -41.14
C LEU A 275 -33.53 31.40 -40.75
N GLN A 276 -33.30 32.63 -41.21
CA GLN A 276 -32.16 33.43 -40.77
C GLN A 276 -32.23 33.74 -39.28
N GLN A 277 -33.42 34.09 -38.77
CA GLN A 277 -33.63 34.32 -37.34
C GLN A 277 -33.37 33.04 -36.52
N GLU A 278 -33.91 31.89 -36.95
CA GLU A 278 -33.66 30.60 -36.30
C GLU A 278 -32.18 30.23 -36.31
N LEU A 279 -31.47 30.46 -37.42
CA LEU A 279 -30.03 30.22 -37.51
C LEU A 279 -29.25 31.09 -36.52
N THR A 280 -29.61 32.37 -36.38
CA THR A 280 -28.97 33.25 -35.38
C THR A 280 -29.24 32.81 -33.96
N ALA A 281 -30.47 32.37 -33.65
CA ALA A 281 -30.83 31.86 -32.34
C ALA A 281 -30.06 30.58 -32.00
N ALA A 282 -29.97 29.63 -32.93
CA ALA A 282 -29.21 28.40 -32.75
C ALA A 282 -27.70 28.66 -32.61
N SER A 283 -27.16 29.64 -33.35
CA SER A 283 -25.76 30.06 -33.22
C SER A 283 -25.45 30.64 -31.84
N ASN A 284 -26.36 31.44 -31.29
CA ASN A 284 -26.22 31.98 -29.94
C ASN A 284 -26.29 30.87 -28.88
N GLU A 285 -27.24 29.93 -29.01
CA GLU A 285 -27.34 28.79 -28.08
C GLU A 285 -26.08 27.91 -28.14
N LEU A 286 -25.51 27.69 -29.33
CA LEU A 286 -24.22 26.98 -29.46
C LEU A 286 -23.10 27.74 -28.72
N GLY A 287 -23.06 29.06 -28.83
CA GLY A 287 -22.13 29.93 -28.10
C GLY A 287 -22.27 29.75 -26.58
N ASP A 288 -23.49 29.81 -26.06
CA ASP A 288 -23.77 29.62 -24.63
C ASP A 288 -23.34 28.22 -24.17
N ARG A 289 -23.65 27.18 -24.94
CA ARG A 289 -23.20 25.80 -24.65
C ARG A 289 -21.69 25.68 -24.66
N GLN A 290 -20.99 26.37 -25.56
CA GLN A 290 -19.52 26.37 -25.58
C GLN A 290 -18.96 27.02 -24.31
N THR A 291 -19.52 28.15 -23.87
CA THR A 291 -19.08 28.79 -22.61
C THR A 291 -19.30 27.89 -21.39
N GLU A 292 -20.40 27.13 -21.36
CA GLU A 292 -20.66 26.16 -20.29
C GLU A 292 -19.70 24.96 -20.35
N VAL A 293 -19.35 24.48 -21.55
CA VAL A 293 -18.32 23.44 -21.72
C VAL A 293 -16.97 23.92 -21.20
N ASP A 294 -16.58 25.16 -21.47
CA ASP A 294 -15.32 25.73 -20.98
C ASP A 294 -15.33 25.87 -19.46
N ARG A 295 -16.45 26.31 -18.88
CA ARG A 295 -16.66 26.40 -17.43
C ARG A 295 -16.57 25.03 -16.75
N LEU A 296 -17.26 24.03 -17.29
CA LEU A 296 -17.23 22.66 -16.76
C LEU A 296 -15.85 22.03 -16.92
N SER A 297 -15.15 22.28 -18.03
CA SER A 297 -13.78 21.82 -18.25
C SER A 297 -12.83 22.37 -17.18
N LYS A 298 -12.94 23.67 -16.86
CA LYS A 298 -12.17 24.28 -15.77
C LYS A 298 -12.52 23.66 -14.41
N ALA A 299 -13.80 23.45 -14.12
CA ALA A 299 -14.22 22.80 -12.87
C ALA A 299 -13.66 21.37 -12.74
N VAL A 300 -13.61 20.62 -13.84
CA VAL A 300 -13.00 19.28 -13.87
C VAL A 300 -11.50 19.35 -13.59
N THR A 301 -10.77 20.31 -14.16
CA THR A 301 -9.34 20.47 -13.87
C THR A 301 -9.07 20.85 -12.42
N ASP A 302 -9.90 21.73 -11.84
CA ASP A 302 -9.79 22.13 -10.43
C ASP A 302 -10.06 20.95 -9.49
N LEU A 303 -11.09 20.15 -9.78
CA LEU A 303 -11.39 18.92 -9.03
C LEU A 303 -10.28 17.87 -9.15
N GLN A 304 -9.68 17.72 -10.34
CA GLN A 304 -8.53 16.83 -10.53
C GLN A 304 -7.33 17.28 -9.70
N HIS A 305 -7.05 18.58 -9.65
CA HIS A 305 -6.00 19.12 -8.80
C HIS A 305 -6.29 18.89 -7.30
N GLY A 306 -7.52 19.14 -6.86
CA GLY A 306 -7.96 18.86 -5.50
C GLY A 306 -7.83 17.38 -5.12
N LYS A 307 -8.19 16.47 -6.04
CA LYS A 307 -8.01 15.02 -5.85
C LYS A 307 -6.54 14.65 -5.63
N LEU A 308 -5.63 15.17 -6.45
CA LEU A 308 -4.19 14.90 -6.31
C LEU A 308 -3.65 15.42 -4.98
N SER A 309 -4.05 16.64 -4.58
CA SER A 309 -3.65 17.21 -3.29
C SER A 309 -4.13 16.37 -2.11
N LEU A 310 -5.39 15.90 -2.13
CA LEU A 310 -5.92 15.01 -1.09
C LEU A 310 -5.21 13.65 -1.06
N GLN A 311 -4.84 13.13 -2.23
CA GLN A 311 -4.07 11.88 -2.32
C GLN A 311 -2.67 12.03 -1.71
N GLU A 312 -1.98 13.14 -1.95
CA GLU A 312 -0.70 13.45 -1.30
C GLU A 312 -0.85 13.61 0.22
N GLN A 313 -1.89 14.28 0.69
CA GLN A 313 -2.18 14.42 2.12
C GLN A 313 -2.47 13.07 2.79
N LEU A 314 -3.17 12.18 2.10
CA LEU A 314 -3.45 10.83 2.58
C LEU A 314 -2.16 10.02 2.70
N GLU A 315 -1.29 10.04 1.69
CA GLU A 315 0.01 9.35 1.72
C GLU A 315 0.89 9.87 2.87
N ALA A 316 0.96 11.19 3.05
CA ALA A 316 1.67 11.81 4.16
C ALA A 316 1.08 11.44 5.53
N ALA A 317 -0.23 11.27 5.64
CA ALA A 317 -0.87 10.79 6.86
C ALA A 317 -0.55 9.31 7.15
N ILE A 318 -0.52 8.46 6.13
CA ILE A 318 -0.15 7.04 6.25
C ILE A 318 1.30 6.92 6.74
N VAL A 319 2.23 7.67 6.17
CA VAL A 319 3.64 7.68 6.62
C VAL A 319 3.74 8.10 8.08
N ARG A 320 3.10 9.22 8.46
CA ARG A 320 3.07 9.67 9.86
C ARG A 320 2.46 8.64 10.81
N SER A 321 1.45 7.89 10.37
CA SER A 321 0.86 6.81 11.16
C SER A 321 1.84 5.65 11.36
N LYS A 322 2.59 5.26 10.32
CA LYS A 322 3.63 4.22 10.42
C LYS A 322 4.77 4.63 11.35
N ASP A 323 5.20 5.89 11.29
CA ASP A 323 6.23 6.43 12.18
C ASP A 323 5.78 6.41 13.64
N LYS A 324 4.53 6.81 13.90
CA LYS A 324 3.92 6.72 15.24
C LYS A 324 3.82 5.26 15.72
N GLN A 325 3.43 4.33 14.85
CA GLN A 325 3.38 2.91 15.22
C GLN A 325 4.76 2.38 15.58
N SER A 326 5.79 2.72 14.79
CA SER A 326 7.17 2.35 15.10
C SER A 326 7.66 2.95 16.42
N ALA A 327 7.22 4.17 16.76
CA ALA A 327 7.52 4.78 18.06
C ALA A 327 6.82 4.05 19.22
N VAL A 328 5.56 3.65 19.03
CA VAL A 328 4.81 2.83 20.00
C VAL A 328 5.50 1.49 20.22
N ASP A 329 5.91 0.80 19.17
CA ASP A 329 6.59 -0.50 19.26
C ASP A 329 7.91 -0.39 20.05
N ARG A 330 8.69 0.68 19.82
CA ARG A 330 9.91 0.97 20.58
C ARG A 330 9.62 1.21 22.06
N LEU A 331 8.64 2.08 22.36
CA LEU A 331 8.26 2.38 23.75
C LEU A 331 7.72 1.14 24.46
N SER A 332 7.01 0.25 23.76
CA SER A 332 6.58 -1.03 24.31
C SER A 332 7.80 -1.90 24.70
N GLY A 333 8.80 -1.98 23.83
CA GLY A 333 10.05 -2.70 24.14
C GLY A 333 10.82 -2.11 25.32
N ASP A 334 10.83 -0.77 25.44
CA ASP A 334 11.44 -0.09 26.60
C ASP A 334 10.67 -0.41 27.89
N VAL A 335 9.34 -0.42 27.84
CA VAL A 335 8.49 -0.79 28.99
C VAL A 335 8.75 -2.24 29.42
N ASP A 336 8.79 -3.18 28.48
CA ASP A 336 9.07 -4.59 28.78
C ASP A 336 10.46 -4.76 29.43
N SER A 337 11.46 -4.03 28.91
CA SER A 337 12.82 -4.02 29.46
C SER A 337 12.87 -3.48 30.89
N LEU A 338 12.18 -2.36 31.15
CA LEU A 338 12.08 -1.76 32.48
C LEU A 338 11.28 -2.62 33.46
N GLN A 339 10.28 -3.36 32.99
CA GLN A 339 9.55 -4.33 33.80
C GLN A 339 10.45 -5.50 34.21
N ALA A 340 11.24 -6.04 33.28
CA ALA A 340 12.21 -7.09 33.58
C ALA A 340 13.29 -6.62 34.57
N GLU A 341 13.79 -5.40 34.42
CA GLU A 341 14.75 -4.80 35.35
C GLU A 341 14.13 -4.60 36.74
N ASN A 342 12.89 -4.10 36.83
CA ASN A 342 12.18 -3.96 38.10
C ASN A 342 11.98 -5.32 38.80
N GLU A 343 11.65 -6.36 38.05
CA GLU A 343 11.48 -7.69 38.63
C GLU A 343 12.81 -8.24 39.17
N LYS A 344 13.90 -8.06 38.43
CA LYS A 344 15.25 -8.38 38.93
C LYS A 344 15.57 -7.63 40.22
N LEU A 345 15.33 -6.31 40.25
CA LEU A 345 15.58 -5.49 41.44
C LEU A 345 14.71 -5.92 42.63
N ARG A 346 13.47 -6.38 42.40
CA ARG A 346 12.63 -6.96 43.46
C ARG A 346 13.22 -8.25 44.02
N ILE A 347 13.69 -9.14 43.15
CA ILE A 347 14.36 -10.39 43.56
C ILE A 347 15.62 -10.07 44.37
N ASP A 348 16.47 -9.17 43.88
CA ASP A 348 17.69 -8.74 44.56
C ASP A 348 17.38 -8.11 45.93
N ARG A 349 16.34 -7.25 46.00
CA ARG A 349 15.85 -6.68 47.26
C ARG A 349 15.39 -7.76 48.24
N GLN A 350 14.62 -8.75 47.78
CA GLN A 350 14.15 -9.83 48.64
C GLN A 350 15.31 -10.69 49.16
N ALA A 351 16.30 -10.96 48.30
CA ALA A 351 17.52 -11.67 48.71
C ALA A 351 18.30 -10.89 49.78
N ALA A 352 18.40 -9.56 49.64
CA ALA A 352 19.03 -8.71 50.64
C ALA A 352 18.28 -8.71 51.99
N ILE A 353 16.93 -8.68 51.96
CA ILE A 353 16.09 -8.81 53.16
C ILE A 353 16.36 -10.15 53.85
N ASN A 354 16.32 -11.27 53.11
CA ASN A 354 16.60 -12.59 53.67
C ASN A 354 18.00 -12.67 54.30
N LYS A 355 19.00 -12.02 53.70
CA LYS A 355 20.36 -11.94 54.25
C LYS A 355 20.39 -11.13 55.54
N LEU A 356 19.67 -10.01 55.61
CA LEU A 356 19.55 -9.20 56.82
C LEU A 356 18.88 -9.99 57.95
N ASP A 357 17.81 -10.72 57.67
CA ASP A 357 17.12 -11.57 58.65
C ASP A 357 18.04 -12.69 59.18
N ALA A 358 18.83 -13.31 58.29
CA ALA A 358 19.83 -14.30 58.69
C ALA A 358 20.93 -13.68 59.58
N GLN A 359 21.42 -12.49 59.24
CA GLN A 359 22.38 -11.75 60.07
C GLN A 359 21.78 -11.35 61.42
N GLN A 360 20.52 -10.91 61.45
CA GLN A 360 19.81 -10.58 62.69
C GLN A 360 19.66 -11.81 63.59
N THR A 361 19.32 -12.97 63.02
CA THR A 361 19.24 -14.24 63.74
C THR A 361 20.60 -14.64 64.31
N ALA A 362 21.67 -14.49 63.53
CA ALA A 362 23.04 -14.75 63.99
C ALA A 362 23.44 -13.81 65.13
N LEU A 363 23.10 -12.52 65.07
CA LEU A 363 23.35 -11.55 66.14
C LEU A 363 22.60 -11.91 67.43
N VAL A 364 21.35 -12.35 67.33
CA VAL A 364 20.59 -12.84 68.50
C VAL A 364 21.28 -14.07 69.11
N SER A 365 21.71 -15.02 68.29
CA SER A 365 22.46 -16.20 68.76
C SER A 365 23.76 -15.82 69.47
N LEU A 366 24.57 -14.93 68.88
CA LEU A 366 25.81 -14.44 69.47
C LEU A 366 25.55 -13.64 70.76
N SER A 367 24.45 -12.89 70.84
CA SER A 367 24.05 -12.20 72.06
C SER A 367 23.76 -13.21 73.18
N ASN A 368 22.98 -14.25 72.87
CA ASN A 368 22.66 -15.31 73.83
C ASN A 368 23.92 -16.06 74.30
N GLU A 369 24.83 -16.37 73.37
CA GLU A 369 26.11 -16.99 73.69
C GLU A 369 26.96 -16.10 74.61
N ARG A 370 27.08 -14.80 74.29
CA ARG A 370 27.76 -13.83 75.14
C ARG A 370 27.14 -13.77 76.53
N ASP A 371 25.82 -13.77 76.65
CA ASP A 371 25.14 -13.72 77.94
C ASP A 371 25.33 -15.02 78.74
N SER A 372 25.37 -16.17 78.07
CA SER A 372 25.74 -17.46 78.67
C SER A 372 27.18 -17.44 79.19
N LEU A 373 28.14 -16.98 78.37
CA LEU A 373 29.55 -16.83 78.76
C LEU A 373 29.74 -15.83 79.90
N ARG A 374 28.95 -14.76 79.95
CA ARG A 374 28.95 -13.82 81.09
C ARG A 374 28.48 -14.50 82.37
N LEU A 375 27.40 -15.27 82.30
CA LEU A 375 26.90 -16.02 83.45
C LEU A 375 27.93 -17.04 83.94
N GLU A 376 28.59 -17.74 83.02
CA GLU A 376 29.68 -18.67 83.34
C GLU A 376 30.86 -17.94 84.00
N ASN A 377 31.30 -16.80 83.47
CA ASN A 377 32.34 -15.99 84.10
C ASN A 377 31.97 -15.52 85.51
N VAL A 378 30.70 -15.16 85.75
CA VAL A 378 30.21 -14.81 87.09
C VAL A 378 30.31 -16.01 88.04
N LYS A 379 29.93 -17.22 87.58
CA LYS A 379 30.09 -18.46 88.35
C LYS A 379 31.55 -18.76 88.66
N LEU A 380 32.42 -18.75 87.65
CA LEU A 380 33.86 -18.95 87.82
C LEU A 380 34.48 -17.92 88.75
N GLY A 381 34.02 -16.67 88.70
CA GLY A 381 34.40 -15.62 89.65
C GLY A 381 34.01 -15.97 91.09
N ALA A 382 32.76 -16.41 91.31
CA ALA A 382 32.29 -16.85 92.62
C ALA A 382 33.05 -18.08 93.14
N ASP A 383 33.30 -19.07 92.28
CA ASP A 383 34.08 -20.26 92.60
C ASP A 383 35.52 -19.91 92.99
N ARG A 384 36.14 -18.98 92.24
CA ARG A 384 37.48 -18.45 92.56
C ARG A 384 37.49 -17.75 93.92
N ASP A 385 36.51 -16.89 94.19
CA ASP A 385 36.44 -16.14 95.45
C ASP A 385 36.17 -17.08 96.64
N ALA A 386 35.35 -18.11 96.46
CA ALA A 386 35.16 -19.19 97.44
C ALA A 386 36.45 -19.99 97.68
N ALA A 387 37.18 -20.34 96.61
CA ALA A 387 38.47 -21.01 96.73
C ALA A 387 39.52 -20.14 97.45
N LEU A 388 39.55 -18.83 97.19
CA LEU A 388 40.41 -17.87 97.91
C LEU A 388 40.04 -17.78 99.40
N ASN A 389 38.75 -17.74 99.73
CA ASN A 389 38.30 -17.76 101.13
C ASN A 389 38.70 -19.06 101.84
N ASN A 390 38.54 -20.21 101.19
CA ASN A 390 39.00 -21.50 101.72
C ASN A 390 40.53 -21.53 101.90
N LEU A 391 41.30 -20.97 100.96
CA LEU A 391 42.75 -20.87 101.07
C LEU A 391 43.16 -19.96 102.24
N ASN A 392 42.47 -18.84 102.45
CA ASN A 392 42.69 -17.95 103.57
C ASN A 392 42.35 -18.65 104.90
N SER A 393 41.21 -19.35 104.97
CA SER A 393 40.80 -20.14 106.14
C SER A 393 41.85 -21.21 106.48
N THR A 394 42.26 -22.02 105.50
CA THR A 394 43.30 -23.04 105.70
C THR A 394 44.67 -22.45 106.03
N THR A 395 44.97 -21.24 105.55
CA THR A 395 46.21 -20.54 105.93
C THR A 395 46.15 -20.03 107.36
N LEU A 396 44.98 -19.58 107.82
CA LEU A 396 44.75 -19.19 109.20
C LEU A 396 44.84 -20.41 110.13
N GLU A 397 44.18 -21.52 109.78
CA GLU A 397 44.30 -22.81 110.48
C GLU A 397 45.75 -23.31 110.51
N ARG A 398 46.50 -23.16 109.41
CA ARG A 398 47.93 -23.53 109.36
C ARG A 398 48.77 -22.66 110.29
N ASN A 399 48.48 -21.36 110.37
CA ASN A 399 49.18 -20.45 111.29
C ASN A 399 48.84 -20.79 112.74
N ASP A 400 47.58 -21.07 113.07
CA ASP A 400 47.17 -21.52 114.40
C ASP A 400 47.88 -22.83 114.78
N ALA A 401 47.91 -23.81 113.88
CA ALA A 401 48.61 -25.08 114.09
C ALA A 401 50.13 -24.87 114.23
N ARG A 402 50.71 -23.90 113.51
CA ARG A 402 52.11 -23.52 113.65
C ARG A 402 52.38 -22.89 115.01
N ASP A 403 51.55 -21.96 115.45
CA ASP A 403 51.66 -21.33 116.77
C ASP A 403 51.53 -22.37 117.89
N ASP A 404 50.64 -23.36 117.72
CA ASP A 404 50.53 -24.50 118.63
C ASP A 404 51.77 -25.40 118.60
N ALA A 405 52.32 -25.68 117.43
CA ALA A 405 53.57 -26.43 117.31
C ALA A 405 54.74 -25.69 117.97
N GLU A 406 54.83 -24.37 117.80
CA GLU A 406 55.82 -23.51 118.46
C GLU A 406 55.63 -23.50 119.98
N ARG A 407 54.38 -23.43 120.47
CA ARG A 407 54.04 -23.59 121.90
C ARG A 407 54.45 -24.95 122.44
N LEU A 408 54.14 -26.03 121.73
CA LEU A 408 54.51 -27.40 122.11
C LEU A 408 56.02 -27.62 122.09
N ALA A 409 56.73 -27.07 121.10
CA ALA A 409 58.19 -27.11 121.03
C ALA A 409 58.82 -26.35 122.21
N ALA A 410 58.32 -25.15 122.53
CA ALA A 410 58.76 -24.40 123.72
C ALA A 410 58.41 -25.12 125.03
N GLY A 411 57.32 -25.90 125.06
CA GLY A 411 56.98 -26.80 126.16
C GLY A 411 57.95 -27.97 126.28
N LEU A 412 58.26 -28.65 125.16
CA LEU A 412 59.21 -29.75 125.09
C LEU A 412 60.63 -29.31 125.47
N GLU A 413 61.07 -28.13 125.05
CA GLU A 413 62.40 -27.60 125.39
C GLU A 413 62.51 -27.27 126.88
N ARG A 414 61.42 -26.76 127.49
CA ARG A 414 61.32 -26.65 128.95
C ARG A 414 61.42 -28.02 129.62
N SER A 415 60.66 -29.01 129.17
CA SER A 415 60.74 -30.37 129.73
C SER A 415 62.13 -30.98 129.56
N ARG A 416 62.80 -30.73 128.42
CA ARG A 416 64.17 -31.20 128.15
C ARG A 416 65.18 -30.56 129.08
N THR A 417 65.12 -29.24 129.26
CA THR A 417 66.03 -28.52 130.18
C THR A 417 65.80 -28.96 131.63
N GLU A 418 64.55 -29.17 132.05
CA GLU A 418 64.23 -29.80 133.35
C GLU A 418 64.85 -31.20 133.46
N LEU A 419 64.75 -32.03 132.42
CA LEU A 419 65.35 -33.37 132.39
C LEU A 419 66.87 -33.33 132.41
N GLU A 420 67.51 -32.35 131.77
CA GLU A 420 68.96 -32.12 131.84
C GLU A 420 69.40 -31.67 133.23
N VAL A 421 68.63 -30.80 133.89
CA VAL A 421 68.84 -30.43 135.30
C VAL A 421 68.72 -31.67 136.20
N GLU A 422 67.70 -32.51 136.01
CA GLU A 422 67.50 -33.76 136.75
C GLU A 422 68.61 -34.79 136.47
N ARG A 423 69.08 -34.89 135.23
CA ARG A 423 70.25 -35.71 134.89
C ARG A 423 71.52 -35.19 135.57
N GLY A 424 71.69 -33.87 135.67
CA GLY A 424 72.75 -33.25 136.46
C GLY A 424 72.68 -33.66 137.93
N ARG A 425 71.49 -33.56 138.55
CA ARG A 425 71.25 -34.06 139.93
C ARG A 425 71.55 -35.55 140.07
N ASN A 426 71.16 -36.36 139.09
CA ASN A 426 71.38 -37.81 139.11
C ASN A 426 72.86 -38.18 138.90
N ALA A 427 73.61 -37.40 138.11
CA ALA A 427 75.05 -37.54 137.99
C ALA A 427 75.76 -37.21 139.32
N GLU A 428 75.35 -36.13 140.00
CA GLU A 428 75.85 -35.78 141.34
C GLU A 428 75.55 -36.90 142.36
N LEU A 429 74.34 -37.48 142.32
CA LEU A 429 73.98 -38.63 143.14
C LEU A 429 74.82 -39.87 142.82
N ARG A 430 75.07 -40.17 141.54
CA ARG A 430 75.94 -41.28 141.14
C ARG A 430 77.39 -41.07 141.58
N GLU A 431 77.90 -39.84 141.53
CA GLU A 431 79.24 -39.52 142.02
C GLU A 431 79.33 -39.70 143.54
N ARG A 432 78.31 -39.26 144.29
CA ARG A 432 78.18 -39.55 145.72
C ARG A 432 78.11 -41.06 146.00
N THR A 433 77.38 -41.80 145.18
CA THR A 433 77.25 -43.26 145.31
C THR A 433 78.57 -43.96 144.99
N ALA A 434 79.32 -43.52 143.98
CA ALA A 434 80.65 -44.04 143.66
C ALA A 434 81.68 -43.67 144.74
N ALA A 435 81.58 -42.48 145.34
CA ALA A 435 82.40 -42.09 146.49
C ALA A 435 82.11 -42.97 147.72
N LEU A 436 80.84 -43.30 147.98
CA LEU A 436 80.45 -44.26 149.01
C LEU A 436 80.91 -45.69 148.67
N GLY A 437 80.78 -46.12 147.41
CA GLY A 437 81.26 -47.43 146.94
C GLY A 437 82.76 -47.61 147.13
N ARG A 438 83.56 -46.58 146.84
CA ARG A 438 85.02 -46.59 147.13
C ARG A 438 85.31 -46.70 148.63
N ARG A 439 84.52 -46.05 149.49
CA ARG A 439 84.65 -46.20 150.95
C ARG A 439 84.29 -47.62 151.41
N VAL A 440 83.26 -48.24 150.83
CA VAL A 440 82.87 -49.63 151.12
C VAL A 440 83.95 -50.62 150.68
N SER A 441 84.49 -50.50 149.46
CA SER A 441 85.58 -51.39 149.01
C SER A 441 86.86 -51.22 149.83
N THR A 442 87.12 -50.02 150.38
CA THR A 442 88.24 -49.78 151.30
C THR A 442 88.01 -50.46 152.66
N LEU A 443 86.75 -50.55 153.12
CA LEU A 443 86.36 -51.29 154.32
C LEU A 443 86.32 -52.81 154.10
N GLU A 444 85.92 -53.28 152.91
CA GLU A 444 85.92 -54.71 152.58
C GLU A 444 87.35 -55.26 152.45
N ALA A 445 88.30 -54.46 151.95
CA ALA A 445 89.71 -54.83 151.90
C ALA A 445 90.36 -54.96 153.30
N SER A 446 89.87 -54.22 154.31
CA SER A 446 90.34 -54.35 155.70
C SER A 446 89.68 -55.51 156.46
N VAL A 447 88.50 -55.98 156.01
CA VAL A 447 87.82 -57.16 156.57
C VAL A 447 88.39 -58.47 156.00
N ALA A 448 88.72 -58.52 154.71
CA ALA A 448 89.27 -59.72 154.07
C ALA A 448 90.68 -60.10 154.58
N THR A 449 91.41 -59.15 155.17
CA THR A 449 92.73 -59.40 155.79
C THR A 449 92.65 -59.99 157.20
N CYS A 450 91.46 -60.10 157.83
CA CYS A 450 91.28 -60.58 159.20
C CYS A 450 90.72 -62.01 159.35
N SER A 451 90.28 -62.70 158.30
CA SER A 451 89.59 -64.01 158.43
C SER A 451 90.43 -65.22 158.02
N LEU A 452 91.68 -65.30 158.49
CA LEU A 452 92.63 -66.39 158.23
C LEU A 452 92.99 -67.25 159.46
N HIS A 453 92.20 -67.26 160.55
CA HIS A 453 92.62 -67.95 161.79
C HIS A 453 91.61 -68.80 162.60
N GLY A 454 90.47 -69.22 162.03
CA GLY A 454 89.76 -70.33 162.68
C GLY A 454 88.38 -70.62 162.16
N PHE A 455 88.23 -71.66 161.32
CA PHE A 455 87.00 -72.46 161.21
C PHE A 455 87.25 -73.73 160.37
N GLY A 456 88.25 -74.53 160.78
CA GLY A 456 88.19 -75.97 160.58
C GLY A 456 87.63 -76.59 161.86
N VAL A 457 86.56 -77.39 161.77
CA VAL A 457 86.29 -78.58 162.64
C VAL A 457 84.91 -79.24 162.44
N TRP A 458 83.91 -78.68 161.76
CA TRP A 458 82.57 -79.32 161.81
C TRP A 458 81.93 -79.68 160.44
N PHE A 459 82.23 -80.91 160.00
CA PHE A 459 81.44 -81.82 159.14
C PHE A 459 81.14 -81.40 157.68
N GLY A 460 81.45 -82.18 156.63
CA GLY A 460 82.04 -83.52 156.57
C GLY A 460 81.07 -84.69 156.76
N ARG A 461 80.10 -84.93 155.86
CA ARG A 461 79.67 -86.31 155.47
C ARG A 461 78.55 -86.33 154.41
N GLN A 462 78.91 -86.73 153.19
CA GLN A 462 78.16 -87.49 152.15
C GLN A 462 78.57 -86.94 150.77
N SER A 463 79.78 -87.23 150.30
CA SER A 463 80.18 -88.46 149.59
C SER A 463 79.61 -88.59 148.18
N ARG A 464 80.55 -88.52 147.22
CA ARG A 464 80.69 -89.44 146.06
C ARG A 464 79.65 -89.20 144.94
N LYS A 465 80.03 -88.83 143.71
CA LYS A 465 81.05 -89.48 142.86
C LYS A 465 81.33 -88.65 141.59
N LEU A 466 82.59 -88.69 141.13
CA LEU A 466 83.05 -88.61 139.73
C LEU A 466 82.89 -87.26 139.01
N ALA A 467 83.95 -86.46 138.88
CA ALA A 467 85.10 -86.62 137.98
C ALA A 467 84.92 -85.90 136.63
N LYS A 468 85.86 -84.98 136.41
CA LYS A 468 86.50 -84.63 135.14
C LYS A 468 85.68 -83.91 134.05
N ARG A 469 86.29 -82.78 133.71
CA ARG A 469 86.63 -82.28 132.37
C ARG A 469 85.67 -81.30 131.68
N SER A 470 86.23 -80.10 131.59
CA SER A 470 86.39 -79.27 130.37
C SER A 470 85.16 -78.63 129.73
N ARG A 471 85.13 -77.31 129.94
CA ARG A 471 85.38 -76.24 128.94
C ARG A 471 84.25 -75.92 127.94
N SER A 472 83.95 -74.61 127.99
CA SER A 472 83.60 -73.68 126.90
C SER A 472 82.17 -73.66 126.32
N ARG A 473 81.45 -72.60 126.71
CA ARG A 473 81.08 -71.43 125.88
C ARG A 473 79.94 -71.61 124.85
N THR A 474 78.81 -70.98 125.15
CA THR A 474 77.71 -70.52 124.27
C THR A 474 77.29 -69.15 124.82
N VAL A 475 77.13 -68.05 124.07
CA VAL A 475 76.25 -67.73 122.91
C VAL A 475 74.77 -67.80 123.26
N GLU A 476 74.13 -66.62 123.14
CA GLU A 476 72.71 -66.30 122.90
C GLU A 476 71.69 -66.82 123.96
N ASP A 477 70.55 -66.18 124.22
CA ASP A 477 69.67 -65.43 123.33
C ASP A 477 68.61 -64.67 124.17
N GLY A 478 67.90 -63.75 123.54
CA GLY A 478 66.44 -63.59 123.68
C GLY A 478 65.80 -62.98 124.95
N GLY A 479 65.21 -61.79 124.77
CA GLY A 479 63.74 -61.69 124.72
C GLY A 479 62.95 -61.22 125.97
N GLY A 480 62.08 -60.22 125.72
CA GLY A 480 60.84 -59.93 126.45
C GLY A 480 60.99 -58.92 127.61
N ALA A 481 60.02 -58.08 127.97
CA ALA A 481 58.69 -57.72 127.46
C ALA A 481 58.22 -56.45 128.24
N VAL A 482 57.38 -55.61 127.61
CA VAL A 482 56.18 -54.84 128.07
C VAL A 482 55.88 -54.80 129.60
N PRO A 483 55.29 -53.75 130.28
CA PRO A 483 54.23 -52.77 129.90
C PRO A 483 54.52 -51.29 130.34
N ALA A 484 53.72 -50.24 130.10
CA ALA A 484 52.35 -49.99 129.63
C ALA A 484 52.31 -48.71 128.76
#